data_AF-A0A8S8ZQM7-F1
#
_entry.id   AF-A0A8S8ZQM7-F1
#
_cell.length_a   1.000
_cell.length_b   1.000
_cell.length_c   1.000
_cell.angle_alpha   90.00
_cell.angle_beta   90.00
_cell.angle_gamma   90.00
#
_symmetry.space_group_name_H-M   'P 1'
#
loop_
_entity.id
_entity.type
_entity.pdbx_description
1 polymer ?
#
loop_
_entity_poly.entity_id
_entity_poly.type
_entity_poly.pdbx_seq_one_letter_code
_entity_poly.pdbx_strand_id
1 'polypeptide(L)'
;MADLSSTFNELLKGHDAPPTKPFTTDTADEFLKEAYRITSLVAQLHSELRNLRQAYLSTAAPRKTHLHTSARNGSSQPVYLTDRDREEIDANAKATLRDLNARIRALEDAEQLRQSTETALIQKKYARGLGALGSWAAGGGPLENSKSKEHAATEAVARQLGAHRESVIWYLRQRLQETARTQQAMMETRLTREMEKNRSVLAKARSIAGNDFGSRRRSGSVAQGNNASHLPVDEYERKSSLPTEDLTDEQIQMFEKGNQDMVKHFESTLDKVRAAEQSLLEISELQNMLVSNLTTQSVHIDQLVSESFETTEGVDKGNKELKKSTNRASPARYTFFAATGLCAFLVIWDLII
;
A
#
# COMPACT_ATOMS: atom_id res chain seq x y z
N MET A 1 18.87 12.11 12.95
CA MET A 1 18.96 12.10 14.43
C MET A 1 20.37 11.66 14.79
N ALA A 2 21.02 12.32 15.75
CA ALA A 2 22.35 11.93 16.21
C ALA A 2 22.27 10.64 17.04
N ASP A 3 23.27 9.76 16.91
CA ASP A 3 23.34 8.51 17.66
C ASP A 3 23.77 8.80 19.11
N LEU A 4 22.81 8.66 20.04
CA LEU A 4 22.99 8.90 21.47
C LEU A 4 23.33 7.60 22.24
N SER A 5 23.55 6.49 21.54
CA SER A 5 23.73 5.17 22.14
C SER A 5 24.94 5.12 23.09
N SER A 6 26.03 5.82 22.77
CA SER A 6 27.22 5.90 23.62
C SER A 6 26.93 6.58 24.95
N THR A 7 26.30 7.76 24.91
CA THR A 7 25.92 8.53 26.10
C THR A 7 24.92 7.78 26.98
N PHE A 8 23.97 7.05 26.38
CA PHE A 8 23.01 6.25 27.13
C PHE A 8 23.66 5.02 27.77
N ASN A 9 24.63 4.40 27.09
CA ASN A 9 25.39 3.26 27.63
C ASN A 9 26.27 3.64 28.83
N GLU A 10 26.82 4.86 28.85
CA GLU A 10 27.52 5.38 30.03
C GLU A 10 26.58 5.53 31.23
N LEU A 11 25.36 6.02 31.01
CA LEU A 11 24.34 6.11 32.07
C LEU A 11 23.90 4.73 32.58
N LEU A 12 23.70 3.76 31.68
CA LEU A 12 23.35 2.38 32.06
C LEU A 12 24.43 1.72 32.91
N LYS A 13 25.70 1.98 32.60
CA LYS A 13 26.84 1.50 33.39
C LYS A 13 26.83 2.05 34.82
N GLY A 14 26.36 3.29 35.02
CA GLY A 14 26.17 3.88 36.34
C GLY A 14 25.05 3.25 37.18
N HIS A 15 24.16 2.49 36.54
CA HIS A 15 23.02 1.81 37.18
C HIS A 15 23.16 0.28 37.22
N ASP A 16 24.37 -0.27 36.99
CA ASP A 16 24.62 -1.72 36.84
C ASP A 16 23.69 -2.40 35.82
N ALA A 17 23.28 -1.66 34.79
CA ALA A 17 22.44 -2.16 33.72
C ALA A 17 23.29 -2.59 32.50
N PRO A 18 22.89 -3.66 31.78
CA PRO A 18 23.59 -4.10 30.58
C PRO A 18 23.52 -3.03 29.47
N PRO A 19 24.57 -2.91 28.63
CA PRO A 19 24.59 -1.95 27.53
C PRO A 19 23.51 -2.27 26.49
N THR A 20 23.10 -1.25 25.75
CA THR A 20 22.15 -1.40 24.64
C THR A 20 22.71 -2.35 23.59
N LYS A 21 21.84 -3.23 23.09
CA LYS A 21 22.17 -4.10 21.97
C LYS A 21 22.02 -3.30 20.68
N PRO A 22 23.03 -3.25 19.80
CA PRO A 22 22.88 -2.63 18.50
C PRO A 22 21.82 -3.41 17.70
N PHE A 23 20.80 -2.72 17.19
CA PHE A 23 19.81 -3.31 16.30
C PHE A 23 20.35 -3.25 14.87
N THR A 24 20.73 -4.40 14.33
CA THR A 24 21.08 -4.56 12.90
C THR A 24 20.12 -5.54 12.25
N THR A 25 19.89 -5.39 10.94
CA THR A 25 19.03 -6.31 10.17
C THR A 25 19.47 -7.77 10.27
N ASP A 26 20.76 -8.03 10.52
CA ASP A 26 21.29 -9.38 10.74
C ASP A 26 20.86 -9.98 12.09
N THR A 27 20.68 -9.15 13.11
CA THR A 27 20.17 -9.55 14.43
C THR A 27 18.65 -9.68 14.49
N ALA A 28 17.95 -9.20 13.46
CA ALA A 28 16.50 -9.27 13.38
C ALA A 28 16.03 -10.72 13.14
N ASP A 29 14.82 -11.00 13.60
CA ASP A 29 14.16 -12.28 13.34
C ASP A 29 13.81 -12.45 11.85
N GLU A 30 13.48 -13.67 11.45
CA GLU A 30 13.21 -13.99 10.04
C GLU A 30 12.01 -13.20 9.50
N PHE A 31 11.00 -12.95 10.34
CA PHE A 31 9.84 -12.12 10.02
C PHE A 31 10.26 -10.69 9.64
N LEU A 32 11.05 -10.02 10.48
CA LEU A 32 11.50 -8.65 10.24
C LEU A 32 12.45 -8.59 9.04
N LYS A 33 13.31 -9.60 8.85
CA LYS A 33 14.16 -9.69 7.65
C LYS A 33 13.34 -9.69 6.37
N GLU A 34 12.27 -10.48 6.30
CA GLU A 34 11.39 -10.49 5.13
C GLU A 34 10.61 -9.17 5.00
N ALA A 35 10.13 -8.59 6.11
CA ALA A 35 9.48 -7.28 6.09
C ALA A 35 10.39 -6.16 5.54
N TYR A 36 11.68 -6.15 5.92
CA TYR A 36 12.67 -5.22 5.38
C TYR A 36 12.92 -5.44 3.89
N ARG A 37 13.00 -6.70 3.44
CA ARG A 37 13.12 -7.04 2.00
C ARG A 37 11.91 -6.50 1.22
N ILE A 38 10.69 -6.79 1.68
CA ILE A 38 9.46 -6.28 1.05
C ILE A 38 9.49 -4.75 1.01
N THR A 39 9.85 -4.08 2.11
CA THR A 39 9.93 -2.61 2.17
C THR A 39 10.91 -2.06 1.14
N SER A 40 12.09 -2.69 1.00
CA SER A 40 13.11 -2.27 0.04
C SER A 40 12.62 -2.41 -1.40
N LEU A 41 11.93 -3.50 -1.73
CA LEU A 41 11.37 -3.74 -3.06
C LEU A 41 10.22 -2.77 -3.37
N VAL A 42 9.32 -2.51 -2.41
CA VAL A 42 8.25 -1.51 -2.56
C VAL A 42 8.85 -0.12 -2.80
N ALA A 43 9.91 0.26 -2.07
CA ALA A 43 10.57 1.54 -2.24
C ALA A 43 11.28 1.67 -3.59
N GLN A 44 11.93 0.60 -4.06
CA GLN A 44 12.53 0.52 -5.39
C GLN A 44 11.48 0.72 -6.48
N LEU A 45 10.40 -0.07 -6.46
CA LEU A 45 9.30 0.04 -7.42
C LEU A 45 8.68 1.45 -7.42
N HIS A 46 8.44 2.02 -6.24
CA HIS A 46 7.90 3.37 -6.15
C HIS A 46 8.83 4.42 -6.78
N SER A 47 10.13 4.32 -6.52
CA SER A 47 11.15 5.20 -7.08
C SER A 47 11.23 5.04 -8.60
N GLU A 48 11.21 3.82 -9.10
CA GLU A 48 11.22 3.52 -10.53
C GLU A 48 10.01 4.12 -11.24
N LEU A 49 8.79 3.88 -10.73
CA LEU A 49 7.57 4.46 -11.27
C LEU A 49 7.60 5.99 -11.28
N ARG A 50 8.12 6.60 -10.21
CA ARG A 50 8.23 8.07 -10.11
C ARG A 50 9.23 8.64 -11.11
N ASN A 51 10.37 7.99 -11.30
CA ASN A 51 11.39 8.41 -12.25
C ASN A 51 10.92 8.21 -13.70
N LEU A 52 10.21 7.11 -13.97
CA LEU A 52 9.67 6.80 -15.30
C LEU A 52 8.43 7.61 -15.66
N ARG A 53 7.69 8.16 -14.67
CA ARG A 53 6.42 8.87 -14.88
C ARG A 53 6.47 9.90 -16.02
N GLN A 54 7.50 10.73 -16.06
CA GLN A 54 7.61 11.77 -17.08
C GLN A 54 7.81 11.19 -18.49
N ALA A 55 8.72 10.22 -18.62
CA ALA A 55 9.01 9.56 -19.89
C ALA A 55 7.84 8.71 -20.38
N TYR A 56 7.17 8.01 -19.46
CA TYR A 56 5.99 7.19 -19.70
C TYR A 56 4.82 8.02 -20.22
N LEU A 57 4.54 9.16 -19.56
CA LEU A 57 3.44 10.05 -19.94
C LEU A 57 3.73 10.91 -21.16
N SER A 58 5.00 11.11 -21.54
CA SER A 58 5.34 11.92 -22.71
C SER A 58 4.95 11.20 -24.00
N THR A 59 4.03 11.79 -24.77
CA THR A 59 3.65 11.35 -26.12
C THR A 59 4.36 12.16 -27.22
N ALA A 60 5.24 13.09 -26.84
CA ALA A 60 5.95 13.93 -27.79
C ALA A 60 7.05 13.13 -28.48
N ALA A 61 6.99 13.07 -29.82
CA ALA A 61 8.10 12.57 -30.62
C ALA A 61 9.36 13.40 -30.31
N PRO A 62 10.56 12.78 -30.29
CA PRO A 62 11.79 13.51 -30.05
C PRO A 62 11.93 14.58 -31.12
N ARG A 63 11.84 15.86 -30.73
CA ARG A 63 12.21 16.95 -31.63
C ARG A 63 13.70 16.77 -31.90
N LYS A 64 14.04 16.37 -33.13
CA LYS A 64 15.42 16.44 -33.64
C LYS A 64 15.80 17.91 -33.77
N THR A 65 16.03 18.58 -32.65
CA THR A 65 16.65 19.90 -32.65
C THR A 65 18.14 19.69 -32.86
N HIS A 66 18.59 19.87 -34.11
CA HIS A 66 20.00 20.01 -34.47
C HIS A 66 20.58 21.34 -33.98
N LEU A 67 20.39 21.67 -32.70
CA LEU A 67 21.08 22.78 -32.07
C LEU A 67 22.16 22.22 -31.17
N HIS A 68 23.39 22.25 -31.67
CA HIS A 68 24.60 22.16 -30.87
C HIS A 68 24.50 23.16 -29.73
N THR A 69 24.55 22.71 -28.48
CA THR A 69 25.00 23.54 -27.37
C THR A 69 25.67 22.66 -26.33
N SER A 70 26.88 23.09 -25.99
CA SER A 70 27.88 22.48 -25.14
C SER A 70 27.35 21.98 -23.79
N ALA A 71 27.93 20.86 -23.38
CA ALA A 71 28.27 20.47 -22.02
C ALA A 71 27.56 21.23 -20.88
N ARG A 72 26.57 20.57 -20.28
CA ARG A 72 26.28 20.77 -18.86
C ARG A 72 26.07 19.41 -18.20
N ASN A 73 27.04 19.05 -17.36
CA ASN A 73 27.02 17.90 -16.47
C ASN A 73 25.70 17.79 -15.69
N GLY A 74 25.15 16.58 -15.62
CA GLY A 74 24.22 16.19 -14.57
C GLY A 74 22.80 15.84 -15.03
N SER A 75 22.60 14.55 -15.32
CA SER A 75 21.35 13.78 -15.26
C SER A 75 20.23 14.00 -16.29
N SER A 76 19.84 12.87 -16.87
CA SER A 76 18.62 12.60 -17.65
C SER A 76 18.57 13.17 -19.07
N GLN A 77 19.23 12.47 -19.99
CA GLN A 77 18.78 12.44 -21.39
C GLN A 77 17.26 12.12 -21.41
N PRO A 78 16.44 12.80 -22.21
CA PRO A 78 15.02 12.48 -22.31
C PRO A 78 14.87 11.08 -22.91
N VAL A 79 14.67 10.09 -22.04
CA VAL A 79 14.40 8.71 -22.44
C VAL A 79 13.04 8.69 -23.12
N TYR A 80 13.02 8.37 -24.41
CA TYR A 80 11.79 8.17 -25.15
C TYR A 80 11.39 6.71 -25.04
N LEU A 81 10.18 6.46 -24.53
CA LEU A 81 9.59 5.13 -24.51
C LEU A 81 8.72 4.94 -25.75
N THR A 82 8.86 3.78 -26.39
CA THR A 82 7.89 3.30 -27.37
C THR A 82 6.63 2.80 -26.67
N ASP A 83 5.54 2.61 -27.43
CA ASP A 83 4.31 2.04 -26.87
C ASP A 83 4.53 0.63 -26.31
N ARG A 84 5.45 -0.14 -26.91
CA ARG A 84 5.86 -1.46 -26.43
C ARG A 84 6.54 -1.34 -25.06
N ASP A 85 7.50 -0.41 -24.92
CA ASP A 85 8.24 -0.24 -23.67
C ASP A 85 7.30 0.19 -22.53
N ARG A 86 6.30 1.03 -22.83
CA ARG A 86 5.26 1.42 -21.86
C ARG A 86 4.45 0.20 -21.40
N GLU A 87 4.04 -0.65 -22.31
CA GLU A 87 3.27 -1.86 -22.01
C GLU A 87 4.09 -2.89 -21.21
N GLU A 88 5.38 -3.03 -21.50
CA GLU A 88 6.30 -3.86 -20.72
C GLU A 88 6.49 -3.32 -19.29
N ILE A 89 6.59 -2.00 -19.14
CA ILE A 89 6.64 -1.35 -17.81
C ILE A 89 5.36 -1.60 -17.03
N ASP A 90 4.19 -1.46 -17.66
CA ASP A 90 2.91 -1.72 -17.01
C ASP A 90 2.79 -3.19 -16.57
N ALA A 91 3.22 -4.12 -17.44
CA ALA A 91 3.22 -5.56 -17.15
C ALA A 91 4.18 -5.91 -16.00
N ASN A 92 5.40 -5.36 -16.00
CA ASN A 92 6.39 -5.59 -14.96
C ASN A 92 5.96 -4.98 -13.61
N ALA A 93 5.49 -3.74 -13.61
CA ALA A 93 4.97 -3.08 -12.40
C ALA A 93 3.79 -3.87 -11.81
N LYS A 94 2.89 -4.35 -12.65
CA LYS A 94 1.77 -5.19 -12.22
C LYS A 94 2.22 -6.56 -11.69
N ALA A 95 3.21 -7.20 -12.32
CA ALA A 95 3.76 -8.47 -11.85
C ALA A 95 4.43 -8.31 -10.47
N THR A 96 5.23 -7.27 -10.30
CA THR A 96 5.89 -6.95 -9.02
C THR A 96 4.89 -6.59 -7.93
N LEU A 97 3.83 -5.82 -8.22
CA LEU A 97 2.75 -5.56 -7.26
C LEU A 97 2.05 -6.85 -6.79
N ARG A 98 1.79 -7.80 -7.71
CA ARG A 98 1.18 -9.09 -7.34
C ARG A 98 2.13 -9.95 -6.51
N ASP A 99 3.42 -10.00 -6.87
CA ASP A 99 4.44 -10.71 -6.10
C ASP A 99 4.57 -10.14 -4.68
N LEU A 100 4.63 -8.81 -4.56
CA LEU A 100 4.69 -8.13 -3.26
C LEU A 100 3.43 -8.40 -2.42
N ASN A 101 2.24 -8.42 -3.05
CA ASN A 101 1.01 -8.77 -2.36
C ASN A 101 1.05 -10.22 -1.84
N ALA A 102 1.50 -11.17 -2.67
CA ALA A 102 1.66 -12.56 -2.30
C ALA A 102 2.66 -12.76 -1.14
N ARG A 103 3.80 -12.05 -1.16
CA ARG A 103 4.78 -12.06 -0.05
C ARG A 103 4.19 -11.52 1.25
N ILE A 104 3.43 -10.43 1.19
CA ILE A 104 2.74 -9.87 2.37
C ILE A 104 1.70 -10.85 2.92
N ARG A 105 0.94 -11.54 2.06
CA ARG A 105 0.00 -12.59 2.50
C ARG A 105 0.72 -13.76 3.15
N ALA A 106 1.80 -14.26 2.56
CA ALA A 106 2.60 -15.33 3.15
C ALA A 106 3.18 -14.93 4.53
N LEU A 107 3.59 -13.67 4.68
CA LEU A 107 4.07 -13.14 5.95
C LEU A 107 2.96 -13.06 7.01
N GLU A 108 1.74 -12.69 6.60
CA GLU A 108 0.56 -12.70 7.47
C GLU A 108 0.16 -14.12 7.88
N ASP A 109 0.08 -15.06 6.94
CA ASP A 109 -0.25 -16.46 7.21
C ASP A 109 0.75 -17.08 8.20
N ALA A 110 2.04 -16.79 8.04
CA ALA A 110 3.09 -17.21 8.96
C ALA A 110 2.91 -16.63 10.37
N GLU A 111 2.49 -15.36 10.48
CA GLU A 111 2.22 -14.73 11.77
C GLU A 111 0.95 -15.29 12.42
N GLN A 112 -0.12 -15.53 11.66
CA GLN A 112 -1.32 -16.20 12.18
C GLN A 112 -1.01 -17.61 12.69
N LEU A 113 -0.16 -18.36 11.97
CA LEU A 113 0.30 -19.67 12.42
C LEU A 113 1.12 -19.56 13.72
N ARG A 114 2.00 -18.56 13.84
CA ARG A 114 2.74 -18.31 15.07
C ARG A 114 1.80 -17.98 16.24
N GLN A 115 0.85 -17.07 16.04
CA GLN A 115 -0.10 -16.66 17.08
C GLN A 115 -0.96 -17.85 17.55
N SER A 116 -1.49 -18.65 16.63
CA SER A 116 -2.27 -19.84 16.97
C SER A 116 -1.44 -20.93 17.67
N THR A 117 -0.19 -21.13 17.26
CA THR A 117 0.72 -22.09 17.92
C THR A 117 1.15 -21.61 19.30
N GLU A 118 1.52 -20.34 19.46
CA GLU A 118 1.92 -19.75 20.73
C GLU A 118 0.77 -19.77 21.75
N THR A 119 -0.44 -19.37 21.35
CA THR A 119 -1.62 -19.45 22.21
C THR A 119 -1.92 -20.89 22.62
N ALA A 120 -1.84 -21.86 21.71
CA ALA A 120 -2.02 -23.28 22.04
C ALA A 120 -0.93 -23.82 22.98
N LEU A 121 0.32 -23.37 22.84
CA LEU A 121 1.43 -23.75 23.70
C LEU A 121 1.28 -23.15 25.11
N ILE A 122 0.90 -21.87 25.21
CA ILE A 122 0.61 -21.20 26.48
C ILE A 122 -0.53 -21.94 27.18
N GLN A 123 -1.65 -22.18 26.48
CA GLN A 123 -2.76 -22.96 27.03
C GLN A 123 -2.31 -24.32 27.54
N LYS A 124 -1.52 -25.09 26.77
CA LYS A 124 -1.03 -26.41 27.21
C LYS A 124 -0.08 -26.34 28.41
N LYS A 125 0.86 -25.38 28.43
CA LYS A 125 1.87 -25.23 29.49
C LYS A 125 1.22 -24.95 30.84
N TYR A 126 0.20 -24.10 30.84
CA TYR A 126 -0.41 -23.64 32.08
C TYR A 126 -1.74 -24.37 32.42
N ALA A 127 -2.39 -25.05 31.46
CA ALA A 127 -3.49 -25.96 31.75
C ALA A 127 -3.02 -27.28 32.41
N ARG A 128 -1.76 -27.72 32.16
CA ARG A 128 -1.19 -28.93 32.78
C ARG A 128 -0.67 -28.73 34.20
N GLY A 129 -0.40 -27.49 34.62
CA GLY A 129 0.17 -27.19 35.92
C GLY A 129 -0.90 -26.92 36.97
N LEU A 130 -1.38 -27.95 37.68
CA LEU A 130 -2.13 -27.90 38.96
C LEU A 130 -3.37 -26.97 39.09
N GLY A 131 -3.71 -26.12 38.11
CA GLY A 131 -4.79 -25.14 38.19
C GLY A 131 -6.18 -25.77 38.19
N ALA A 132 -6.34 -26.88 37.48
CA ALA A 132 -7.60 -27.63 37.46
C ALA A 132 -7.88 -28.38 38.78
N LEU A 133 -6.84 -28.77 39.53
CA LEU A 133 -7.00 -29.50 40.80
C LEU A 133 -6.96 -28.57 42.03
N GLY A 134 -6.24 -27.45 41.95
CA GLY A 134 -6.21 -26.44 43.03
C GLY A 134 -7.49 -25.61 43.14
N SER A 135 -8.20 -25.38 42.04
CA SER A 135 -9.47 -24.62 42.01
C SER A 135 -10.61 -25.33 42.76
N TRP A 136 -10.57 -26.66 42.90
CA TRP A 136 -11.59 -27.41 43.61
C TRP A 136 -11.32 -27.53 45.12
N ALA A 137 -10.04 -27.53 45.54
CA ALA A 137 -9.65 -27.66 46.95
C ALA A 137 -9.70 -26.33 47.74
N ALA A 138 -9.74 -25.18 47.07
CA ALA A 138 -9.74 -23.86 47.70
C ALA A 138 -11.14 -23.32 48.06
N GLY A 139 -12.21 -24.07 47.80
CA GLY A 139 -13.56 -23.78 48.28
C GLY A 139 -14.16 -22.47 47.74
N GLY A 140 -14.77 -22.53 46.55
CA GLY A 140 -15.89 -21.65 46.18
C GLY A 140 -15.63 -20.62 45.09
N GLY A 141 -16.25 -20.86 43.92
CA GLY A 141 -16.59 -19.85 42.92
C GLY A 141 -15.73 -19.86 41.63
N PRO A 142 -16.32 -19.50 40.47
CA PRO A 142 -15.59 -19.37 39.20
C PRO A 142 -14.68 -18.14 39.27
N LEU A 143 -13.52 -18.28 39.90
CA LEU A 143 -12.52 -17.23 39.95
C LEU A 143 -11.64 -17.30 38.70
N GLU A 144 -12.10 -16.65 37.65
CA GLU A 144 -11.40 -16.37 36.39
C GLU A 144 -10.02 -15.67 36.59
N ASN A 145 -9.75 -15.18 37.80
CA ASN A 145 -8.61 -14.32 38.15
C ASN A 145 -7.38 -15.01 38.75
N SER A 146 -7.29 -16.34 38.72
CA SER A 146 -6.07 -17.04 39.16
C SER A 146 -5.21 -17.57 38.00
N LYS A 147 -5.17 -16.84 36.86
CA LYS A 147 -4.08 -17.03 35.90
C LYS A 147 -2.76 -16.85 36.65
N SER A 148 -1.91 -17.88 36.63
CA SER A 148 -0.56 -17.79 37.22
C SER A 148 0.16 -16.54 36.67
N LYS A 149 0.86 -15.77 37.50
CA LYS A 149 1.53 -14.52 37.08
C LYS A 149 2.44 -14.73 35.88
N GLU A 150 3.07 -15.91 35.82
CA GLU A 150 3.89 -16.33 34.70
C GLU A 150 3.06 -16.50 33.42
N HIS A 151 1.85 -17.07 33.50
CA HIS A 151 0.91 -17.15 32.38
C HIS A 151 0.55 -15.76 31.87
N ALA A 152 0.08 -14.87 32.75
CA ALA A 152 -0.34 -13.52 32.36
C ALA A 152 0.81 -12.71 31.73
N ALA A 153 2.03 -12.81 32.27
CA ALA A 153 3.20 -12.15 31.70
C ALA A 153 3.59 -12.72 30.33
N THR A 154 3.58 -14.06 30.16
CA THR A 154 3.87 -14.67 28.85
C THR A 154 2.82 -14.36 27.80
N GLU A 155 1.54 -14.34 28.19
CA GLU A 155 0.42 -13.96 27.32
C GLU A 155 0.51 -12.47 26.91
N ALA A 156 0.90 -11.59 27.82
CA ALA A 156 1.10 -10.16 27.52
C ALA A 156 2.24 -9.91 26.52
N VAL A 157 3.39 -10.58 26.69
CA VAL A 157 4.52 -10.46 25.75
C VAL A 157 4.14 -11.00 24.37
N ALA A 158 3.45 -12.15 24.31
CA ALA A 158 2.95 -12.74 23.07
C ALA A 158 2.00 -11.78 22.33
N ARG A 159 1.06 -11.15 23.06
CA ARG A 159 0.14 -10.14 22.53
C ARG A 159 0.86 -8.90 22.01
N GLN A 160 1.80 -8.36 22.79
CA GLN A 160 2.55 -7.17 22.39
C GLN A 160 3.36 -7.43 21.11
N LEU A 161 3.96 -8.61 20.99
CA LEU A 161 4.67 -9.02 19.78
C LEU A 161 3.72 -9.20 18.59
N GLY A 162 2.55 -9.80 18.80
CA GLY A 162 1.50 -9.93 17.79
C GLY A 162 1.04 -8.56 17.27
N ALA A 163 0.70 -7.63 18.17
CA ALA A 163 0.31 -6.27 17.83
C ALA A 163 1.39 -5.52 17.04
N HIS A 164 2.66 -5.66 17.43
CA HIS A 164 3.78 -5.08 16.69
C HIS A 164 3.87 -5.66 15.27
N ARG A 165 3.81 -6.99 15.12
CA ARG A 165 3.93 -7.63 13.80
C ARG A 165 2.74 -7.34 12.90
N GLU A 166 1.53 -7.26 13.44
CA GLU A 166 0.34 -6.83 12.71
C GLU A 166 0.47 -5.39 12.23
N SER A 167 1.00 -4.48 13.08
CA SER A 167 1.27 -3.10 12.68
C SER A 167 2.30 -3.01 11.54
N VAL A 168 3.31 -3.89 11.53
CA VAL A 168 4.29 -4.00 10.43
C VAL A 168 3.61 -4.46 9.14
N ILE A 169 2.77 -5.50 9.19
CA ILE A 169 2.02 -5.99 8.02
C ILE A 169 1.11 -4.89 7.47
N TRP A 170 0.39 -4.20 8.35
CA TRP A 170 -0.45 -3.07 7.96
C TRP A 170 0.36 -1.95 7.29
N TYR A 171 1.52 -1.60 7.84
CA TYR A 171 2.42 -0.63 7.24
C TYR A 171 2.88 -1.06 5.84
N LEU A 172 3.27 -2.33 5.65
CA LEU A 172 3.67 -2.85 4.34
C LEU A 172 2.53 -2.76 3.32
N ARG A 173 1.30 -3.10 3.73
CA ARG A 173 0.10 -2.99 2.89
C ARG A 173 -0.20 -1.55 2.50
N GLN A 174 -0.09 -0.63 3.46
CA GLN A 174 -0.29 0.80 3.24
C GLN A 174 0.70 1.34 2.21
N ARG A 175 1.98 0.97 2.35
CA ARG A 175 3.03 1.36 1.40
C ARG A 175 2.78 0.77 0.01
N LEU A 176 2.43 -0.52 -0.08
CA LEU A 176 2.09 -1.15 -1.36
C LEU A 176 0.89 -0.46 -2.03
N GLN A 177 -0.13 -0.10 -1.26
CA GLN A 177 -1.30 0.61 -1.74
C GLN A 177 -0.95 1.99 -2.34
N GLU A 178 -0.06 2.76 -1.70
CA GLU A 178 0.43 4.04 -2.25
C GLU A 178 1.15 3.85 -3.61
N THR A 179 1.93 2.79 -3.74
CA THR A 179 2.58 2.45 -5.02
C THR A 179 1.57 2.05 -6.09
N ALA A 180 0.59 1.22 -5.75
CA ALA A 180 -0.49 0.80 -6.66
C ALA A 180 -1.31 1.99 -7.14
N ARG A 181 -1.66 2.94 -6.24
CA ARG A 181 -2.32 4.20 -6.60
C ARG A 181 -1.51 5.03 -7.58
N THR A 182 -0.19 5.08 -7.39
CA THR A 182 0.71 5.82 -8.30
C THR A 182 0.72 5.21 -9.70
N GLN A 183 0.80 3.88 -9.81
CA GLN A 183 0.72 3.16 -11.08
C GLN A 183 -0.65 3.37 -11.75
N GLN A 184 -1.75 3.22 -11.00
CA GLN A 184 -3.10 3.40 -11.52
C GLN A 184 -3.29 4.81 -12.10
N ALA A 185 -2.86 5.85 -11.37
CA ALA A 185 -2.97 7.22 -11.86
C ALA A 185 -2.18 7.46 -13.17
N MET A 186 -1.03 6.79 -13.34
CA MET A 186 -0.26 6.85 -14.59
C MET A 186 -1.00 6.18 -15.75
N MET A 187 -1.57 4.99 -15.51
CA MET A 187 -2.34 4.24 -16.51
C MET A 187 -3.65 4.95 -16.90
N GLU A 188 -4.38 5.52 -15.94
CA GLU A 188 -5.57 6.34 -16.17
C GLU A 188 -5.25 7.55 -17.06
N THR A 189 -4.16 8.26 -16.74
CA THR A 189 -3.71 9.41 -17.53
C THR A 189 -3.34 8.99 -18.96
N ARG A 190 -2.76 7.80 -19.14
CA ARG A 190 -2.43 7.30 -20.48
C ARG A 190 -3.69 6.90 -21.25
N LEU A 191 -4.60 6.16 -20.62
CA LEU A 191 -5.84 5.71 -21.23
C LEU A 191 -6.69 6.89 -21.69
N THR A 192 -6.86 7.90 -20.83
CA THR A 192 -7.58 9.15 -21.17
C THR A 192 -6.95 9.86 -22.37
N ARG A 193 -5.62 9.97 -22.43
CA ARG A 193 -4.92 10.57 -23.58
C ARG A 193 -5.08 9.77 -24.87
N GLU A 194 -5.06 8.44 -24.81
CA GLU A 194 -5.31 7.61 -25.99
C GLU A 194 -6.76 7.77 -26.47
N MET A 195 -7.73 7.80 -25.56
CA MET A 195 -9.14 8.06 -25.91
C MET A 195 -9.34 9.45 -26.55
N GLU A 196 -8.70 10.49 -25.99
CA GLU A 196 -8.73 11.84 -26.55
C GLU A 196 -8.06 11.91 -27.92
N LYS A 197 -6.91 11.24 -28.09
CA LYS A 197 -6.21 11.13 -29.38
C LYS A 197 -7.11 10.47 -30.43
N ASN A 198 -7.79 9.38 -30.08
CA ASN A 198 -8.74 8.71 -30.98
C ASN A 198 -9.89 9.62 -31.39
N ARG A 199 -10.46 10.35 -30.42
CA ARG A 199 -11.49 11.35 -30.68
C ARG A 199 -10.98 12.46 -31.60
N SER A 200 -9.74 12.90 -31.43
CA SER A 200 -9.11 13.93 -32.26
C SER A 200 -8.81 13.45 -33.68
N VAL A 201 -8.35 12.20 -33.86
CA VAL A 201 -8.12 11.59 -35.18
C VAL A 201 -9.44 11.44 -35.92
N LEU A 202 -10.50 11.01 -35.23
CA LEU A 202 -11.86 10.97 -35.77
C LEU A 202 -12.35 12.37 -36.20
N ALA A 203 -12.17 13.38 -35.35
CA ALA A 203 -12.54 14.76 -35.67
C ALA A 203 -11.77 15.30 -36.87
N LYS A 204 -10.46 15.02 -36.94
CA LYS A 204 -9.60 15.42 -38.06
C LYS A 204 -9.95 14.68 -39.36
N ALA A 205 -10.22 13.38 -39.30
CA ALA A 205 -10.67 12.59 -40.45
C ALA A 205 -12.00 13.12 -41.00
N ARG A 206 -12.96 13.43 -40.11
CA ARG A 206 -14.23 14.08 -40.49
C ARG A 206 -14.02 15.48 -41.09
N SER A 207 -13.11 16.26 -40.54
CA SER A 207 -12.78 17.60 -41.06
C SER A 207 -12.14 17.52 -42.45
N ILE A 208 -11.21 16.59 -42.69
CA ILE A 208 -10.57 16.41 -43.99
C ILE A 208 -11.60 15.96 -45.04
N ALA A 209 -12.47 15.01 -44.69
CA ALA A 209 -13.57 14.58 -45.56
C ALA A 209 -14.58 15.71 -45.87
N GLY A 210 -14.81 16.63 -44.92
CA GLY A 210 -15.69 17.78 -45.13
C GLY A 210 -15.04 18.94 -45.90
N ASN A 211 -13.70 19.07 -45.87
CA ASN A 211 -12.99 20.19 -46.50
C ASN A 211 -12.61 19.92 -47.97
N ASP A 212 -12.46 18.66 -48.38
CA ASP A 212 -12.12 18.30 -49.76
C ASP A 212 -13.31 18.47 -50.73
N PHE A 213 -14.55 18.43 -50.22
CA PHE A 213 -15.76 18.74 -51.00
C PHE A 213 -16.04 20.26 -51.12
N GLY A 214 -15.39 21.09 -50.28
CA GLY A 214 -15.67 22.53 -50.19
C GLY A 214 -14.55 23.48 -50.61
N SER A 215 -13.31 23.00 -50.79
CA SER A 215 -12.13 23.87 -50.91
C SER A 215 -11.42 23.81 -52.27
N ARG A 216 -12.18 23.72 -53.37
CA ARG A 216 -11.67 24.02 -54.73
C ARG A 216 -12.30 25.27 -55.36
N ARG A 217 -12.89 26.15 -54.54
CA ARG A 217 -13.34 27.51 -54.95
C ARG A 217 -12.75 28.59 -54.05
N ARG A 218 -11.43 28.77 -54.09
CA ARG A 218 -10.77 30.05 -53.76
C ARG A 218 -9.28 30.02 -54.13
N SER A 219 -9.00 29.85 -55.42
CA SER A 219 -7.81 30.44 -56.02
C SER A 219 -8.31 31.50 -56.98
N GLY A 220 -8.10 32.78 -56.64
CA GLY A 220 -8.56 33.89 -57.46
C GLY A 220 -8.79 35.17 -56.67
N SER A 221 -7.77 36.03 -56.70
CA SER A 221 -7.89 37.49 -56.73
C SER A 221 -8.60 38.18 -55.56
N VAL A 222 -7.80 38.73 -54.63
CA VAL A 222 -8.20 39.88 -53.84
C VAL A 222 -8.21 41.10 -54.76
N ALA A 223 -9.38 41.45 -55.28
CA ALA A 223 -9.67 42.78 -55.82
C ALA A 223 -10.80 43.39 -54.99
N GLN A 224 -10.46 44.51 -54.36
CA GLN A 224 -11.31 45.31 -53.50
C GLN A 224 -12.19 46.22 -54.36
N GLY A 225 -13.50 46.25 -54.10
CA GLY A 225 -14.41 47.16 -54.80
C GLY A 225 -15.87 46.93 -54.43
N ASN A 226 -16.35 47.70 -53.44
CA ASN A 226 -17.77 47.86 -53.15
C ASN A 226 -18.46 48.61 -54.31
N ASN A 227 -19.63 48.15 -54.77
CA ASN A 227 -20.86 48.95 -54.80
C ASN A 227 -22.07 48.19 -55.38
N ALA A 228 -23.15 48.25 -54.58
CA ALA A 228 -24.57 48.44 -54.88
C ALA A 228 -25.27 47.86 -56.13
N SER A 229 -26.44 47.26 -55.82
CA SER A 229 -27.76 47.34 -56.48
C SER A 229 -27.96 46.72 -57.87
N HIS A 230 -28.77 45.66 -57.98
CA HIS A 230 -30.18 45.68 -58.44
C HIS A 230 -30.77 44.24 -58.52
N LEU A 231 -32.06 44.11 -58.20
CA LEU A 231 -32.94 42.92 -58.34
C LEU A 231 -33.11 42.47 -59.82
N PRO A 232 -33.72 41.31 -60.20
CA PRO A 232 -34.63 40.44 -59.44
C PRO A 232 -34.43 38.91 -59.58
N VAL A 233 -35.20 38.18 -58.76
CA VAL A 233 -35.55 36.77 -58.89
C VAL A 233 -36.47 36.62 -60.11
N ASP A 234 -36.05 35.90 -61.14
CA ASP A 234 -36.72 34.70 -61.66
C ASP A 234 -36.10 34.20 -62.97
N GLU A 235 -36.16 32.88 -63.13
CA GLU A 235 -36.14 32.16 -64.40
C GLU A 235 -34.82 32.13 -65.18
N TYR A 236 -33.97 31.16 -64.87
CA TYR A 236 -33.38 30.28 -65.89
C TYR A 236 -32.97 28.96 -65.22
N GLU A 237 -33.82 27.95 -65.38
CA GLU A 237 -33.42 26.54 -65.47
C GLU A 237 -32.36 26.39 -66.58
N ARG A 238 -31.14 26.81 -66.30
CA ARG A 238 -30.00 26.57 -67.17
C ARG A 238 -29.08 25.63 -66.43
N LYS A 239 -29.29 24.34 -66.67
CA LYS A 239 -28.27 23.28 -66.67
C LYS A 239 -26.95 23.73 -66.03
N SER A 240 -26.90 23.76 -64.71
CA SER A 240 -25.65 23.43 -64.05
C SER A 240 -25.64 21.90 -64.02
N SER A 241 -25.35 21.31 -65.18
CA SER A 241 -24.50 20.13 -65.17
C SER A 241 -23.24 20.56 -64.45
N LEU A 242 -23.27 20.47 -63.10
CA LEU A 242 -22.08 20.21 -62.33
C LEU A 242 -21.37 19.13 -63.14
N PRO A 243 -20.16 19.36 -63.66
CA PRO A 243 -19.33 18.22 -63.98
C PRO A 243 -19.25 17.48 -62.65
N THR A 244 -19.95 16.35 -62.56
CA THR A 244 -19.46 15.25 -61.77
C THR A 244 -18.08 14.99 -62.37
N GLU A 245 -17.07 15.69 -61.87
CA GLU A 245 -15.69 15.22 -61.99
C GLU A 245 -15.72 13.90 -61.25
N ASP A 246 -16.10 12.85 -61.97
CA ASP A 246 -16.04 11.49 -61.52
C ASP A 246 -14.60 11.29 -61.05
N LEU A 247 -14.47 10.94 -59.77
CA LEU A 247 -13.18 10.69 -59.13
C LEU A 247 -12.35 9.81 -60.06
N THR A 248 -11.12 10.22 -60.35
CA THR A 248 -10.23 9.36 -61.16
C THR A 248 -10.08 8.00 -60.49
N ASP A 249 -9.98 6.92 -61.26
CA ASP A 249 -9.86 5.55 -60.73
C ASP A 249 -8.71 5.43 -59.70
N GLU A 250 -7.64 6.21 -59.87
CA GLU A 250 -6.52 6.32 -58.94
C GLU A 250 -6.93 6.98 -57.59
N GLN A 251 -7.78 8.02 -57.61
CA GLN A 251 -8.34 8.63 -56.40
C GLN A 251 -9.29 7.69 -55.66
N ILE A 252 -10.09 6.91 -56.40
CA ILE A 252 -10.99 5.89 -55.83
C ILE A 252 -10.15 4.82 -55.12
N GLN A 253 -9.10 4.31 -55.76
CA GLN A 253 -8.21 3.32 -55.17
C GLN A 253 -7.47 3.86 -53.93
N MET A 254 -7.02 5.12 -53.96
CA MET A 254 -6.43 5.77 -52.79
C MET A 254 -7.42 5.95 -51.65
N PHE A 255 -8.67 6.28 -51.94
CA PHE A 255 -9.74 6.43 -50.95
C PHE A 255 -10.10 5.09 -50.32
N GLU A 256 -10.25 4.04 -51.13
CA GLU A 256 -10.51 2.67 -50.66
C GLU A 256 -9.37 2.17 -49.77
N LYS A 257 -8.12 2.37 -50.18
CA LYS A 257 -6.94 2.03 -49.38
C LYS A 257 -6.89 2.83 -48.08
N GLY A 258 -7.15 4.13 -48.14
CA GLY A 258 -7.19 5.00 -46.95
C GLY A 258 -8.28 4.61 -45.97
N ASN A 259 -9.46 4.21 -46.47
CA ASN A 259 -10.55 3.71 -45.64
C ASN A 259 -10.20 2.39 -44.97
N GLN A 260 -9.58 1.45 -45.71
CA GLN A 260 -9.08 0.19 -45.12
C GLN A 260 -8.01 0.42 -44.05
N ASP A 261 -7.07 1.33 -44.30
CA ASP A 261 -6.01 1.66 -43.33
C ASP A 261 -6.59 2.35 -42.07
N MET A 262 -7.60 3.22 -42.25
CA MET A 262 -8.34 3.83 -41.15
C MET A 262 -9.06 2.78 -40.29
N VAL A 263 -9.76 1.82 -40.91
CA VAL A 263 -10.47 0.74 -40.19
C VAL A 263 -9.47 -0.11 -39.40
N LYS A 264 -8.36 -0.54 -40.02
CA LYS A 264 -7.30 -1.30 -39.33
C LYS A 264 -6.70 -0.53 -38.16
N HIS A 265 -6.47 0.77 -38.33
CA HIS A 265 -5.98 1.63 -37.24
C HIS A 265 -7.01 1.68 -36.08
N PHE A 266 -8.30 1.79 -36.38
CA PHE A 266 -9.35 1.77 -35.36
C PHE A 266 -9.44 0.44 -34.63
N GLU A 267 -9.42 -0.68 -35.35
CA GLU A 267 -9.43 -2.02 -34.74
C GLU A 267 -8.24 -2.18 -33.79
N SER A 268 -7.02 -1.92 -34.26
CA SER A 268 -5.80 -2.01 -33.44
C SER A 268 -5.86 -1.09 -32.22
N THR A 269 -6.45 0.10 -32.36
CA THR A 269 -6.51 1.03 -31.25
C THR A 269 -7.59 0.66 -30.23
N LEU A 270 -8.72 0.12 -30.68
CA LEU A 270 -9.75 -0.40 -29.78
C LEU A 270 -9.22 -1.58 -28.96
N ASP A 271 -8.44 -2.47 -29.58
CA ASP A 271 -7.85 -3.59 -28.86
C ASP A 271 -6.84 -3.13 -27.79
N LYS A 272 -6.04 -2.09 -28.08
CA LYS A 272 -5.15 -1.47 -27.09
C LYS A 272 -5.92 -0.82 -25.93
N VAL A 273 -7.03 -0.12 -26.23
CA VAL A 273 -7.89 0.50 -25.21
C VAL A 273 -8.51 -0.58 -24.32
N ARG A 274 -9.07 -1.65 -24.92
CA ARG A 274 -9.62 -2.80 -24.17
C ARG A 274 -8.59 -3.47 -23.28
N ALA A 275 -7.37 -3.70 -23.78
CA ALA A 275 -6.29 -4.29 -22.99
C ALA A 275 -5.89 -3.38 -21.81
N ALA A 276 -5.80 -2.07 -22.04
CA ALA A 276 -5.53 -1.09 -21.00
C ALA A 276 -6.67 -1.01 -19.96
N GLU A 277 -7.92 -1.03 -20.39
CA GLU A 277 -9.11 -1.10 -19.52
C GLU A 277 -9.11 -2.35 -18.66
N GLN A 278 -8.85 -3.53 -19.24
CA GLN A 278 -8.76 -4.78 -18.50
C GLN A 278 -7.64 -4.74 -17.45
N SER A 279 -6.47 -4.21 -17.82
CA SER A 279 -5.35 -4.07 -16.88
C SER A 279 -5.65 -3.11 -15.74
N LEU A 280 -6.35 -2.01 -16.04
CA LEU A 280 -6.78 -1.03 -15.05
C LEU A 280 -7.86 -1.59 -14.11
N LEU A 281 -8.81 -2.38 -14.63
CA LEU A 281 -9.80 -3.09 -13.82
C LEU A 281 -9.13 -4.04 -12.82
N GLU A 282 -8.14 -4.80 -13.25
CA GLU A 282 -7.42 -5.71 -12.37
C GLU A 282 -6.62 -4.98 -11.28
N ILE A 283 -5.97 -3.85 -11.62
CA ILE A 283 -5.27 -3.04 -10.61
C ILE A 283 -6.26 -2.42 -9.63
N SER A 284 -7.41 -1.96 -10.12
CA SER A 284 -8.49 -1.44 -9.28
C SER A 284 -9.04 -2.52 -8.33
N GLU A 285 -9.19 -3.76 -8.81
CA GLU A 285 -9.56 -4.90 -7.96
C GLU A 285 -8.53 -5.14 -6.87
N LEU A 286 -7.24 -5.20 -7.23
CA LEU A 286 -6.14 -5.35 -6.28
C LEU A 286 -6.13 -4.20 -5.26
N GLN A 287 -6.33 -2.96 -5.69
CA GLN A 287 -6.39 -1.80 -4.82
C GLN A 287 -7.58 -1.88 -3.87
N ASN A 288 -8.77 -2.27 -4.36
CA ASN A 288 -9.96 -2.42 -3.53
C ASN A 288 -9.77 -3.50 -2.47
N MET A 289 -9.15 -4.64 -2.83
CA MET A 289 -8.76 -5.65 -1.86
C MET A 289 -7.79 -5.09 -0.80
N LEU A 290 -6.76 -4.34 -1.21
CA LEU A 290 -5.82 -3.71 -0.28
C LEU A 290 -6.50 -2.71 0.65
N VAL A 291 -7.37 -1.84 0.13
CA VAL A 291 -8.11 -0.85 0.92
C VAL A 291 -9.03 -1.52 1.94
N SER A 292 -9.81 -2.52 1.50
CA SER A 292 -10.71 -3.28 2.38
C SER A 292 -9.97 -3.97 3.52
N ASN A 293 -8.82 -4.57 3.21
CA ASN A 293 -7.96 -5.21 4.21
C ASN A 293 -7.37 -4.18 5.18
N LEU A 294 -6.91 -3.03 4.69
CA LEU A 294 -6.37 -1.96 5.53
C LEU A 294 -7.39 -1.39 6.50
N THR A 295 -8.64 -1.19 6.07
CA THR A 295 -9.72 -0.70 6.94
C THR A 295 -10.12 -1.73 7.99
N THR A 296 -10.09 -3.02 7.64
CA THR A 296 -10.39 -4.09 8.59
C THR A 296 -9.28 -4.24 9.62
N GLN A 297 -8.02 -4.18 9.18
CA GLN A 297 -6.85 -4.29 10.06
C GLN A 297 -6.63 -3.07 10.93
N SER A 298 -6.95 -1.85 10.47
CA SER A 298 -6.76 -0.66 11.32
C SER A 298 -7.60 -0.75 12.59
N VAL A 299 -8.86 -1.18 12.47
CA VAL A 299 -9.75 -1.37 13.63
C VAL A 299 -9.21 -2.43 14.58
N HIS A 300 -8.70 -3.54 14.03
CA HIS A 300 -8.14 -4.64 14.82
C HIS A 300 -6.84 -4.22 15.55
N ILE A 301 -5.97 -3.46 14.89
CA ILE A 301 -4.75 -2.93 15.48
C ILE A 301 -5.07 -1.94 16.59
N ASP A 302 -6.03 -1.03 16.39
CA ASP A 302 -6.44 -0.07 17.42
C ASP A 302 -6.94 -0.80 18.68
N GLN A 303 -7.71 -1.88 18.50
CA GLN A 303 -8.14 -2.75 19.60
C GLN A 303 -6.96 -3.42 20.29
N LEU A 304 -6.08 -4.09 19.55
CA LEU A 304 -4.91 -4.77 20.12
C LEU A 304 -3.95 -3.83 20.85
N VAL A 305 -3.79 -2.61 20.34
CA VAL A 305 -2.97 -1.57 20.98
C VAL A 305 -3.62 -1.12 22.29
N SER A 306 -4.94 -0.86 22.30
CA SER A 306 -5.66 -0.53 23.52
C SER A 306 -5.56 -1.65 24.56
N GLU A 307 -5.81 -2.89 24.15
CA GLU A 307 -5.72 -4.08 25.01
C GLU A 307 -4.29 -4.28 25.55
N SER A 308 -3.26 -3.98 24.75
CA SER A 308 -1.86 -4.05 25.17
C SER A 308 -1.55 -3.04 26.28
N PHE A 309 -2.07 -1.82 26.17
CA PHE A 309 -1.93 -0.80 27.23
C PHE A 309 -2.63 -1.21 28.51
N GLU A 310 -3.89 -1.66 28.42
CA GLU A 310 -4.66 -2.14 29.57
C GLU A 310 -4.00 -3.34 30.25
N THR A 311 -3.49 -4.28 29.46
CA THR A 311 -2.79 -5.47 29.96
C THR A 311 -1.50 -5.07 30.68
N THR A 312 -0.71 -4.16 30.10
CA THR A 312 0.56 -3.69 30.69
C THR A 312 0.30 -2.98 32.02
N GLU A 313 -0.70 -2.09 32.06
CA GLU A 313 -1.11 -1.40 33.28
C GLU A 313 -1.64 -2.37 34.34
N GLY A 314 -2.43 -3.36 33.93
CA GLY A 314 -2.96 -4.42 34.80
C GLY A 314 -1.85 -5.27 35.43
N VAL A 315 -0.85 -5.65 34.64
CA VAL A 315 0.31 -6.41 35.13
C VAL A 315 1.14 -5.58 36.12
N ASP A 316 1.37 -4.30 35.85
CA ASP A 316 2.15 -3.43 36.73
C ASP A 316 1.44 -3.16 38.07
N LYS A 317 0.15 -2.81 38.01
CA LYS A 317 -0.70 -2.66 39.21
C LYS A 317 -0.73 -3.94 40.03
N GLY A 318 -0.94 -5.08 39.38
CA GLY A 318 -0.91 -6.40 40.03
C GLY A 318 0.44 -6.66 40.71
N ASN A 319 1.55 -6.37 40.05
CA ASN A 319 2.89 -6.56 40.62
C ASN A 319 3.12 -5.67 41.86
N LYS A 320 2.63 -4.42 41.82
CA LYS A 320 2.67 -3.48 42.95
C LYS A 320 1.83 -3.96 44.13
N GLU A 321 0.62 -4.44 43.89
CA GLU A 321 -0.26 -5.00 44.93
C GLU A 321 0.33 -6.28 45.55
N LEU A 322 1.02 -7.09 44.77
CA LEU A 322 1.72 -8.28 45.26
C LEU A 322 2.94 -7.92 46.11
N LYS A 323 3.73 -6.92 45.72
CA LYS A 323 4.83 -6.39 46.54
C LYS A 323 4.29 -5.81 47.85
N LYS A 324 3.13 -5.14 47.80
CA LYS A 324 2.44 -4.65 48.99
C LYS A 324 1.91 -5.80 49.87
N SER A 325 1.42 -6.87 49.25
CA SER A 325 0.87 -8.03 49.95
C SER A 325 1.95 -8.93 50.55
N THR A 326 3.09 -9.11 49.88
CA THR A 326 4.23 -9.88 50.44
C THR A 326 4.90 -9.16 51.61
N ASN A 327 4.87 -7.83 51.61
CA ASN A 327 5.38 -7.02 52.73
C ASN A 327 4.39 -6.94 53.89
N ARG A 328 3.14 -7.38 53.71
CA ARG A 328 2.17 -7.47 54.79
C ARG A 328 2.51 -8.70 55.63
N ALA A 329 3.05 -8.46 56.83
CA ALA A 329 3.37 -9.54 57.76
C ALA A 329 2.12 -10.40 58.02
N SER A 330 2.26 -11.71 57.81
CA SER A 330 1.13 -12.64 57.86
C SER A 330 0.47 -12.63 59.25
N PRO A 331 -0.85 -12.46 59.35
CA PRO A 331 -1.56 -12.56 60.63
C PRO A 331 -1.31 -13.91 61.31
N ALA A 332 -1.04 -14.97 60.54
CA ALA A 332 -0.67 -16.29 61.07
C ALA A 332 0.69 -16.30 61.78
N ARG A 333 1.65 -15.46 61.37
CA ARG A 333 2.92 -15.31 62.10
C ARG A 333 2.69 -14.60 63.44
N TYR A 334 1.86 -13.57 63.44
CA TYR A 334 1.50 -12.86 64.68
C TYR A 334 0.75 -13.76 65.66
N THR A 335 -0.23 -14.56 65.19
CA THR A 335 -0.95 -15.48 66.08
C THR A 335 -0.06 -16.61 66.59
N PHE A 336 0.89 -17.11 65.79
CA PHE A 336 1.89 -18.08 66.24
C PHE A 336 2.76 -17.50 67.36
N PHE A 337 3.38 -16.32 67.14
CA PHE A 337 4.22 -15.69 68.15
C PHE A 337 3.42 -15.27 69.40
N ALA A 338 2.18 -14.83 69.25
CA ALA A 338 1.31 -14.54 70.39
C ALA A 338 0.98 -15.80 71.20
N ALA A 339 0.69 -16.93 70.54
CA ALA A 339 0.43 -18.20 71.21
C ALA A 339 1.69 -18.73 71.90
N THR A 340 2.86 -18.69 71.25
CA THR A 340 4.13 -19.11 71.86
C THR A 340 4.50 -18.22 73.04
N GLY A 341 4.29 -16.90 72.93
CA GLY A 341 4.53 -15.96 74.03
C GLY A 341 3.61 -16.20 75.22
N LEU A 342 2.32 -16.47 74.98
CA LEU A 342 1.37 -16.82 76.04
C LEU A 342 1.77 -18.14 76.72
N CYS A 343 2.14 -19.18 75.96
CA CYS A 343 2.63 -20.44 76.53
C CYS A 343 3.90 -20.23 77.37
N ALA A 344 4.87 -19.46 76.88
CA ALA A 344 6.11 -19.19 77.63
C ALA A 344 5.83 -18.39 78.91
N PHE A 345 4.91 -17.43 78.86
CA PHE A 345 4.49 -16.66 80.03
C PHE A 345 3.84 -17.54 81.10
N LEU A 346 2.94 -18.47 80.70
CA LEU A 346 2.30 -19.40 81.63
C LEU A 346 3.31 -20.31 82.32
N VAL A 347 4.31 -20.83 81.60
CA VAL A 347 5.38 -21.67 82.18
C VAL A 347 6.23 -20.90 83.19
N ILE A 348 6.56 -19.64 82.90
CA ILE A 348 7.33 -18.80 83.84
C ILE A 348 6.50 -18.45 85.08
N TRP A 349 5.21 -18.18 84.89
CA TRP A 349 4.29 -17.86 85.99
C TRP A 349 4.12 -19.05 86.94
N ASP A 350 4.01 -20.27 86.40
CA ASP A 350 3.93 -21.53 87.16
C ASP A 350 5.24 -21.90 87.88
N LEU A 351 6.36 -21.25 87.52
CA LEU A 351 7.67 -21.48 88.13
C LEU A 351 8.00 -20.48 89.25
N ILE A 352 7.29 -19.34 89.29
CA ILE A 352 7.50 -18.26 90.26
C ILE A 352 6.53 -18.37 91.46
N ILE A 353 5.37 -19.00 91.26
CA ILE A 353 4.38 -19.37 92.28
C ILE A 353 4.61 -20.81 92.69
#